data_AF-A0A2N1Q3Y3-F1
#
_entry.id   AF-A0A2N1Q3Y3-F1
#
_cell.length_a   1.000
_cell.length_b   1.000
_cell.length_c   1.000
_cell.angle_alpha   90.00
_cell.angle_beta   90.00
_cell.angle_gamma   90.00
#
_symmetry.space_group_name_H-M   'P 1'
#
loop_
_entity.id
_entity.type
_entity.pdbx_description
1 polymer ?
#
loop_
_entity_poly.entity_id
_entity_poly.type
_entity_poly.pdbx_seq_one_letter_code
_entity_poly.pdbx_strand_id
1 'polypeptide(L)'
;MIKNNRPRIYSKFEINSILFYATMILFIPLVLVFTFVFNIEYSFDVKIFLLYLLAVTTVITLIGLSIILLKRDKMKRHVKATYISEFYYLVTISIFGVLGVIVLYNYLGGPQNFIPNIFVILLVLFVYILLRLGRKYFNLKYTKKK
;
A
#
# COMPACT_ATOMS: atom_id res chain seq x y z
N MET A 1 -20.12 34.88 -0.09
CA MET A 1 -19.10 34.31 -1.00
C MET A 1 -18.73 32.89 -0.56
N ILE A 2 -19.13 31.87 -1.32
CA ILE A 2 -18.65 30.50 -1.13
C ILE A 2 -17.20 30.48 -1.66
N LYS A 3 -16.20 30.31 -0.77
CA LYS A 3 -14.78 30.22 -1.17
C LYS A 3 -14.57 28.99 -2.07
N ASN A 4 -14.15 29.20 -3.32
CA ASN A 4 -13.86 28.14 -4.30
C ASN A 4 -12.69 27.21 -3.92
N ASN A 5 -11.90 27.54 -2.90
CA ASN A 5 -10.73 26.76 -2.46
C ASN A 5 -11.00 25.98 -1.15
N ARG A 6 -12.19 25.40 -0.97
CA ARG A 6 -12.40 24.46 0.14
C ARG A 6 -11.78 23.10 -0.23
N PRO A 7 -10.93 22.51 0.62
CA PRO A 7 -10.38 21.19 0.35
C PRO A 7 -11.52 20.18 0.21
N ARG A 8 -11.48 19.37 -0.85
CA ARG A 8 -12.48 18.32 -1.08
C ARG A 8 -12.38 17.32 0.08
N ILE A 9 -13.52 17.04 0.72
CA ILE A 9 -13.57 16.07 1.82
C ILE A 9 -13.97 14.72 1.22
N TYR A 10 -13.07 13.75 1.32
CA TYR A 10 -13.26 12.42 0.77
C TYR A 10 -14.05 11.53 1.72
N SER A 11 -14.92 10.71 1.14
CA SER A 11 -15.72 9.74 1.88
C SER A 11 -14.85 8.61 2.41
N LYS A 12 -15.31 7.95 3.49
CA LYS A 12 -14.62 6.78 4.05
C LYS A 12 -14.50 5.65 3.02
N PHE A 13 -15.43 5.57 2.06
CA PHE A 13 -15.37 4.63 0.95
C PHE A 13 -14.13 4.84 0.08
N GLU A 14 -13.87 6.08 -0.34
CA GLU A 14 -12.74 6.42 -1.22
C GLU A 14 -11.40 6.16 -0.52
N ILE A 15 -11.28 6.54 0.75
CA ILE A 15 -10.09 6.28 1.55
C ILE A 15 -9.86 4.78 1.72
N ASN A 16 -10.88 4.03 2.15
CA ASN A 16 -10.76 2.58 2.33
C ASN A 16 -10.43 1.86 1.01
N SER A 17 -10.93 2.37 -0.12
CA SER A 17 -10.61 1.80 -1.43
C SER A 17 -9.13 1.99 -1.76
N ILE A 18 -8.57 3.18 -1.52
CA ILE A 18 -7.14 3.45 -1.70
C ILE A 18 -6.30 2.51 -0.81
N LEU A 19 -6.64 2.42 0.48
CA LEU A 19 -5.91 1.55 1.41
C LEU A 19 -6.00 0.09 1.01
N PHE A 20 -7.18 -0.36 0.58
CA PHE A 20 -7.40 -1.73 0.15
C PHE A 20 -6.52 -2.08 -1.05
N TYR A 21 -6.59 -1.30 -2.13
CA TYR A 21 -5.79 -1.58 -3.33
C TYR A 21 -4.29 -1.48 -3.04
N ALA A 22 -3.85 -0.49 -2.25
CA ALA A 22 -2.46 -0.41 -1.83
C ALA A 22 -2.03 -1.64 -1.03
N THR A 23 -2.87 -2.12 -0.11
CA THR A 23 -2.59 -3.33 0.68
C THR A 23 -2.52 -4.56 -0.21
N MET A 24 -3.46 -4.74 -1.16
CA MET A 24 -3.48 -5.92 -2.04
C MET A 24 -2.28 -5.94 -3.00
N ILE A 25 -1.90 -4.79 -3.57
CA ILE A 25 -0.71 -4.68 -4.43
C ILE A 25 0.56 -5.01 -3.64
N LEU A 26 0.65 -4.52 -2.41
CA LEU A 26 1.84 -4.69 -1.57
C LEU A 26 1.81 -5.96 -0.71
N PHE A 27 0.75 -6.77 -0.80
CA PHE A 27 0.56 -7.91 0.08
C PHE A 27 1.66 -8.96 -0.11
N ILE A 28 1.94 -9.32 -1.36
CA ILE A 28 3.01 -10.25 -1.72
C ILE A 28 4.36 -9.73 -1.20
N PRO A 29 4.82 -8.52 -1.58
CA PRO A 29 6.04 -7.92 -1.00
C PRO A 29 6.08 -7.96 0.52
N LEU A 30 4.99 -7.59 1.19
CA LEU A 30 4.94 -7.50 2.64
C LEU A 30 5.17 -8.87 3.29
N VAL A 31 4.53 -9.93 2.80
CA VAL A 31 4.77 -11.30 3.27
C VAL A 31 6.20 -11.74 3.00
N LEU A 32 6.77 -11.37 1.85
CA LEU A 32 8.15 -11.72 1.50
C LEU A 32 9.20 -11.09 2.43
N VAL A 33 8.95 -9.89 2.96
CA VAL A 33 9.83 -9.31 3.99
C VAL A 33 9.90 -10.23 5.21
N PHE A 34 8.76 -10.75 5.67
CA PHE A 34 8.75 -11.64 6.82
C PHE A 34 9.44 -12.97 6.51
N THR A 35 9.17 -13.58 5.35
CA THR A 35 9.83 -14.85 5.00
C THR A 35 11.35 -14.70 4.95
N PHE A 36 11.84 -13.60 4.37
CA PHE A 36 13.25 -13.28 4.30
C PHE A 36 13.88 -13.08 5.67
N VAL A 37 13.25 -12.31 6.55
CA VAL A 37 13.77 -12.07 7.92
C VAL A 37 13.88 -13.38 8.72
N PHE A 38 12.96 -14.31 8.50
CA PHE A 38 12.93 -15.61 9.19
C PHE A 38 13.65 -16.73 8.42
N ASN A 39 14.29 -16.44 7.29
CA ASN A 39 14.99 -17.43 6.46
C ASN A 39 14.11 -18.62 6.04
N ILE A 40 12.81 -18.39 5.84
CA ILE A 40 11.84 -19.45 5.50
C ILE A 40 12.09 -19.97 4.07
N GLU A 41 12.72 -19.17 3.21
CA GLU A 41 13.09 -19.57 1.85
C GLU A 41 14.02 -20.79 1.78
N TYR A 42 14.77 -21.10 2.83
CA TYR A 42 15.64 -22.28 2.86
C TYR A 42 14.88 -23.58 3.16
N SER A 43 13.64 -23.48 3.63
CA SER A 43 12.81 -24.63 3.99
C SER A 43 11.87 -25.07 2.87
N PHE A 44 11.61 -24.20 1.88
CA PHE A 44 10.61 -24.43 0.84
C PHE A 44 11.12 -23.98 -0.52
N ASP A 45 10.62 -24.60 -1.60
CA ASP A 45 10.84 -24.10 -2.95
C ASP A 45 10.14 -22.74 -3.11
N VAL A 46 10.95 -21.69 -3.31
CA VAL A 46 10.53 -20.30 -3.48
C VAL A 46 9.48 -20.15 -4.58
N LYS A 47 9.58 -20.91 -5.68
CA LYS A 47 8.64 -20.80 -6.80
C LYS A 47 7.25 -21.31 -6.42
N ILE A 48 7.21 -22.46 -5.75
CA ILE A 48 5.96 -23.07 -5.26
C ILE A 48 5.33 -22.17 -4.20
N PHE A 49 6.15 -21.63 -3.29
CA PHE A 49 5.69 -20.69 -2.27
C PHE A 49 5.06 -19.43 -2.88
N LEU A 50 5.72 -18.81 -3.87
CA LEU A 50 5.21 -17.62 -4.57
C LEU A 50 3.87 -17.91 -5.28
N LEU A 51 3.71 -19.09 -5.86
CA LEU A 51 2.46 -19.50 -6.50
C LEU A 51 1.31 -19.61 -5.50
N TYR A 52 1.54 -20.25 -4.35
CA TYR A 52 0.54 -20.30 -3.27
C TYR A 52 0.20 -18.90 -2.75
N LEU A 53 1.21 -18.07 -2.53
CA LEU A 53 1.02 -16.70 -2.05
C LEU A 53 0.19 -15.87 -3.03
N LEU A 54 0.44 -16.02 -4.34
CA LEU A 54 -0.35 -15.36 -5.39
C LEU A 54 -1.80 -15.85 -5.41
N ALA A 55 -2.03 -17.16 -5.28
CA ALA A 55 -3.38 -17.73 -5.21
C ALA A 55 -4.15 -17.19 -4.00
N VAL A 56 -3.54 -17.21 -2.81
CA VAL A 56 -4.13 -16.68 -1.57
C VAL A 56 -4.42 -15.18 -1.70
N THR A 57 -3.49 -14.40 -2.24
CA THR A 57 -3.67 -12.96 -2.46
C THR A 57 -4.85 -12.69 -3.39
N THR A 58 -5.00 -13.49 -4.45
CA THR A 58 -6.10 -13.36 -5.41
C THR A 58 -7.45 -13.63 -4.72
N VAL A 59 -7.54 -14.69 -3.93
CA VAL A 59 -8.77 -15.02 -3.18
C VAL A 59 -9.11 -13.92 -2.18
N ILE A 60 -8.14 -13.45 -1.40
CA ILE A 60 -8.34 -12.35 -0.43
C ILE A 60 -8.77 -11.07 -1.15
N THR A 61 -8.19 -10.78 -2.32
CA THR A 61 -8.55 -9.61 -3.13
C THR A 61 -10.00 -9.68 -3.59
N LEU A 62 -10.46 -10.84 -4.10
CA LEU A 62 -11.85 -11.01 -4.53
C LEU A 62 -12.82 -10.83 -3.36
N ILE A 63 -12.56 -11.49 -2.23
CA ILE A 63 -13.40 -11.38 -1.02
C ILE A 63 -13.43 -9.94 -0.51
N GLY A 64 -12.27 -9.30 -0.40
CA GLY A 64 -12.15 -7.92 0.09
C GLY A 64 -12.86 -6.91 -0.82
N LEU A 65 -12.76 -7.09 -2.13
CA LEU A 65 -13.46 -6.27 -3.11
C LEU A 65 -14.98 -6.39 -2.93
N SER A 66 -15.50 -7.61 -2.82
CA SER A 66 -16.93 -7.86 -2.58
C SER A 66 -17.39 -7.17 -1.29
N ILE A 67 -16.63 -7.27 -0.19
CA ILE A 67 -16.97 -6.62 1.08
C ILE A 67 -17.02 -5.08 0.93
N ILE A 68 -16.07 -4.49 0.21
CA ILE A 68 -16.04 -3.03 -0.01
C ILE A 68 -17.23 -2.56 -0.84
N LEU A 69 -17.60 -3.32 -1.87
CA LEU A 69 -18.75 -3.02 -2.72
C LEU A 69 -20.07 -3.14 -1.95
N LEU A 70 -20.25 -4.20 -1.15
CA LEU A 70 -21.45 -4.39 -0.32
C LEU A 70 -21.63 -3.27 0.71
N LYS A 71 -20.53 -2.76 1.28
CA LYS A 71 -20.58 -1.68 2.29
C LYS A 71 -20.50 -0.28 1.68
N ARG A 72 -20.51 -0.15 0.35
CA ARG A 72 -20.28 1.11 -0.37
C ARG A 72 -21.17 2.24 0.11
N ASP A 73 -22.47 2.02 0.17
CA ASP A 73 -23.44 3.07 0.49
C ASP A 73 -23.32 3.54 1.94
N LYS A 74 -23.09 2.60 2.87
CA LYS A 74 -22.82 2.94 4.27
C LYS A 74 -21.55 3.78 4.41
N MET A 75 -20.47 3.39 3.72
CA MET A 75 -19.18 4.09 3.82
C MET A 75 -19.18 5.46 3.12
N LYS A 76 -19.94 5.63 2.04
CA LYS A 76 -20.10 6.93 1.36
C LYS A 76 -20.76 8.00 2.22
N ARG A 77 -21.67 7.60 3.12
CA ARG A 77 -22.38 8.51 4.04
C ARG A 77 -21.50 8.99 5.20
N HIS A 78 -20.36 8.33 5.44
CA HIS A 78 -19.42 8.73 6.48
C HIS A 78 -18.24 9.51 5.89
N VAL A 79 -17.98 10.68 6.48
CA VAL A 79 -16.92 11.58 6.05
C VAL A 79 -16.16 12.06 7.29
N LYS A 80 -14.82 12.02 7.25
CA LYS A 80 -13.95 12.63 8.27
C LYS A 80 -13.23 13.84 7.67
N ALA A 81 -12.92 14.85 8.50
CA ALA A 81 -12.15 16.01 8.08
C ALA A 81 -10.71 15.64 7.67
N THR A 82 -10.12 14.66 8.37
CA THR A 82 -8.74 14.20 8.20
C THR A 82 -8.65 12.70 8.48
N TYR A 83 -7.75 12.01 7.79
CA TYR A 83 -7.55 10.55 7.86
C TYR A 83 -6.08 10.23 8.22
N ILE A 84 -5.61 10.78 9.35
CA ILE A 84 -4.19 10.73 9.72
C ILE A 84 -3.73 9.29 9.99
N SER A 85 -4.49 8.53 10.78
CA SER A 85 -4.20 7.12 11.09
C SER A 85 -4.14 6.25 9.84
N GLU A 86 -5.09 6.46 8.94
CA GLU A 86 -5.20 5.73 7.68
C GLU A 86 -4.01 6.04 6.75
N PHE A 87 -3.53 7.30 6.75
CA PHE A 87 -2.33 7.66 6.03
C PHE A 87 -1.07 7.03 6.63
N TYR A 88 -0.93 7.01 7.96
CA TYR A 88 0.21 6.35 8.61
C TYR A 88 0.24 4.86 8.26
N TYR A 89 -0.92 4.19 8.29
CA TYR A 89 -1.02 2.81 7.81
C TYR A 89 -0.54 2.68 6.35
N LEU A 90 -0.98 3.57 5.44
CA LEU A 90 -0.54 3.58 4.05
C LEU A 90 0.99 3.75 3.91
N VAL A 91 1.59 4.63 4.72
CA VAL A 91 3.04 4.83 4.75
C VAL A 91 3.75 3.57 5.24
N THR A 92 3.28 2.96 6.34
CA THR A 92 3.87 1.74 6.89
C THR A 92 3.86 0.61 5.88
N ILE A 93 2.69 0.31 5.27
CA ILE A 93 2.62 -0.77 4.25
C ILE A 93 3.49 -0.45 3.04
N SER A 94 3.66 0.83 2.68
CA SER A 94 4.52 1.24 1.57
C SER A 94 6.00 0.99 1.86
N ILE A 95 6.46 1.26 3.08
CA ILE A 95 7.85 1.00 3.50
C ILE A 95 8.15 -0.50 3.41
N PHE A 96 7.31 -1.34 4.03
CA PHE A 96 7.45 -2.79 3.94
C PHE A 96 7.28 -3.29 2.50
N GLY A 97 6.39 -2.68 1.73
CA GLY A 97 6.19 -2.99 0.32
C GLY A 97 7.44 -2.75 -0.52
N VAL A 98 8.12 -1.60 -0.35
CA VAL A 98 9.37 -1.31 -1.06
C VAL A 98 10.46 -2.33 -0.72
N LEU A 99 10.63 -2.65 0.56
CA LEU A 99 11.58 -3.68 1.00
C LEU A 99 11.24 -5.05 0.41
N GLY A 100 9.97 -5.43 0.42
CA GLY A 100 9.50 -6.70 -0.11
C GLY A 100 9.68 -6.85 -1.62
N VAL A 101 9.63 -5.75 -2.38
CA VAL A 101 9.90 -5.76 -3.82
C VAL A 101 11.38 -6.08 -4.08
N ILE A 102 12.30 -5.63 -3.23
CA ILE A 102 13.72 -6.01 -3.32
C ILE A 102 13.90 -7.50 -3.07
N VAL A 103 13.24 -8.04 -2.03
CA VAL A 103 13.27 -9.48 -1.74
C VAL A 103 12.73 -10.28 -2.92
N LEU A 104 11.59 -9.86 -3.48
CA LEU A 104 11.02 -10.48 -4.67
C LEU A 104 12.00 -10.46 -5.85
N TYR A 105 12.67 -9.33 -6.09
CA TYR A 105 13.68 -9.21 -7.15
C TYR A 105 14.84 -10.19 -6.94
N ASN A 106 15.31 -10.35 -5.71
CA ASN A 106 16.35 -11.33 -5.37
C ASN A 106 15.87 -12.77 -5.60
N TYR A 107 14.65 -13.10 -5.17
CA TYR A 107 14.04 -14.43 -5.36
C TYR A 107 13.79 -14.79 -6.84
N LEU A 108 13.57 -13.79 -7.70
CA LEU A 108 13.46 -13.97 -9.14
C LEU A 108 14.83 -14.14 -9.84
N GLY A 109 15.94 -14.14 -9.09
CA GLY A 109 17.29 -14.29 -9.63
C GLY A 109 17.87 -13.00 -10.19
N GLY A 110 17.39 -11.84 -9.75
CA GLY A 110 17.89 -10.55 -10.18
C GLY A 110 19.36 -10.30 -9.78
N PRO A 111 20.18 -9.66 -10.63
CA PRO A 111 21.57 -9.36 -10.30
C PRO A 111 21.70 -8.41 -9.10
N GLN A 112 22.45 -8.85 -8.09
CA GLN A 112 22.58 -8.14 -6.80
C GLN A 112 23.13 -6.71 -6.94
N ASN A 113 23.99 -6.46 -7.94
CA ASN A 113 24.60 -5.16 -8.19
C ASN A 113 23.56 -4.07 -8.52
N PHE A 114 22.36 -4.44 -8.98
CA PHE A 114 21.29 -3.50 -9.30
C PHE A 114 20.33 -3.23 -8.16
N ILE A 115 20.40 -3.98 -7.05
CA ILE A 115 19.52 -3.81 -5.88
C ILE A 115 19.51 -2.35 -5.37
N PRO A 116 20.67 -1.68 -5.18
CA PRO A 116 20.68 -0.30 -4.71
C PRO A 116 19.96 0.66 -5.67
N ASN A 117 20.16 0.49 -6.98
CA ASN A 117 19.53 1.33 -7.99
C ASN A 117 18.01 1.16 -8.00
N ILE A 118 17.54 -0.09 -7.96
CA ILE A 118 16.11 -0.42 -7.90
C ILE A 118 15.49 0.14 -6.62
N PHE A 119 16.16 0.00 -5.49
CA PHE A 119 15.69 0.53 -4.21
C PHE A 119 15.50 2.06 -4.25
N VAL A 120 16.50 2.79 -4.75
CA VAL A 120 16.43 4.26 -4.85
C VAL A 120 15.27 4.68 -5.76
N ILE A 121 15.12 4.06 -6.92
CA ILE A 121 14.03 4.36 -7.87
C ILE A 121 12.66 4.11 -7.21
N LEU A 122 12.48 2.95 -6.56
CA LEU A 122 11.24 2.62 -5.87
C LEU A 122 10.96 3.60 -4.73
N LEU A 123 11.96 3.95 -3.93
CA LEU A 123 11.79 4.87 -2.82
C LEU A 123 11.32 6.25 -3.30
N VAL A 124 11.97 6.80 -4.33
CA VAL A 124 11.56 8.09 -4.92
C VAL A 124 10.13 8.04 -5.45
N LEU A 125 9.78 6.97 -6.18
CA LEU A 125 8.45 6.77 -6.73
C LEU A 125 7.38 6.70 -5.62
N PHE A 126 7.62 5.89 -4.59
CA PHE A 126 6.69 5.72 -3.47
C PHE A 126 6.54 7.02 -2.66
N VAL A 127 7.63 7.72 -2.37
CA VAL A 127 7.58 9.02 -1.68
C VAL A 127 6.75 10.03 -2.48
N TYR A 128 6.97 10.13 -3.80
CA TYR A 128 6.19 11.00 -4.66
C TYR A 128 4.69 10.67 -4.62
N ILE A 129 4.34 9.37 -4.75
CA ILE A 129 2.96 8.90 -4.69
C ILE A 129 2.33 9.20 -3.32
N LEU A 130 3.03 8.92 -2.22
CA LEU A 130 2.56 9.16 -0.86
C LEU A 130 2.32 10.65 -0.60
N LEU A 131 3.21 11.53 -1.04
CA LEU A 131 3.02 12.98 -0.92
C LEU A 131 1.77 13.43 -1.70
N ARG A 132 1.60 12.94 -2.92
CA ARG A 132 0.44 13.26 -3.77
C ARG A 132 -0.87 12.74 -3.15
N LEU A 133 -0.88 11.51 -2.65
CA LEU A 133 -2.05 10.91 -2.00
C LEU A 133 -2.37 11.63 -0.68
N GLY A 134 -1.37 11.88 0.16
CA GLY A 134 -1.53 12.52 1.47
C GLY A 134 -2.11 13.93 1.37
N ARG A 135 -1.66 14.73 0.39
CA ARG A 135 -2.22 16.06 0.11
C ARG A 135 -3.62 16.00 -0.46
N LYS A 136 -3.85 15.12 -1.45
CA LYS A 136 -5.12 15.09 -2.20
C LYS A 136 -6.24 14.43 -1.42
N TYR A 137 -6.03 13.25 -0.85
CA TYR A 137 -7.09 12.42 -0.29
C TYR A 137 -7.15 12.46 1.24
N PHE A 138 -6.00 12.49 1.92
CA PHE A 138 -5.94 12.38 3.38
C PHE A 138 -5.98 13.75 4.10
N ASN A 139 -6.05 14.85 3.35
CA ASN A 139 -6.10 16.24 3.84
C ASN A 139 -4.99 16.58 4.86
N LEU A 140 -3.79 16.02 4.65
CA LEU A 140 -2.65 16.31 5.51
C LEU A 140 -2.09 17.70 5.18
N LYS A 141 -2.28 18.64 6.12
CA LYS A 141 -1.56 19.91 6.12
C LYS A 141 -0.18 19.68 6.72
N TYR A 142 0.81 19.52 5.86
CA TYR A 142 2.22 19.37 6.25
C TYR A 142 2.78 20.62 6.95
N THR A 143 2.11 21.76 6.83
CA THR A 143 2.44 23.02 7.49
C THR A 143 1.33 23.46 8.44
N LYS A 144 1.58 23.37 9.75
CA LYS A 144 0.94 24.30 10.71
C LYS A 144 1.58 25.66 10.44
N LYS A 145 0.83 26.62 9.91
CA LYS A 145 1.20 28.03 10.13
C LYS A 145 1.17 28.24 11.64
N LYS A 146 2.35 28.35 12.26
CA LYS A 146 2.48 29.06 13.53
C LYS A 146 2.14 30.52 13.30
#